data_AF-A0A0C2BJW4-F1
#
_entry.id   AF-A0A0C2BJW4-F1
#
_cell.length_a   1.000
_cell.length_b   1.000
_cell.length_c   1.000
_cell.angle_alpha   90.00
_cell.angle_beta   90.00
_cell.angle_gamma   90.00
#
_symmetry.space_group_name_H-M   'P 1'
#
loop_
_entity.id
_entity.type
_entity.pdbx_description
1 polymer ?
#
loop_
_entity_poly.entity_id
_entity_poly.type
_entity_poly.pdbx_seq_one_letter_code
_entity_poly.pdbx_strand_id
1 'polypeptide(L)'
;TPHGPLLIPAECDVWAVYALVPSHEKARFDERVLRNFAEAFHREATNRGIRISNPAEIMLLSMEKDLEERMKNAAHHNCKFCLIVTADSITTTHKLIKLWERELEMVTQDVKLSNALKVVNERRVVTLENILLKANLKMGGLNYEMDLEGILPRDDTKSVLPW
;
A
#
# COMPACT_ATOMS: atom_id res chain seq x y z
N THR A 1 2.12 -7.25 -19.04
CA THR A 1 1.17 -6.12 -19.13
C THR A 1 0.60 -5.90 -17.75
N PRO A 2 0.43 -4.64 -17.29
CA PRO A 2 -0.30 -4.39 -16.07
C PRO A 2 -1.70 -4.98 -16.21
N HIS A 3 -2.17 -5.66 -15.16
CA HIS A 3 -3.57 -6.10 -15.11
C HIS A 3 -4.49 -4.87 -15.29
N GLY A 4 -5.64 -5.09 -15.95
CA GLY A 4 -6.61 -4.04 -16.30
C GLY A 4 -7.12 -3.21 -15.11
N PRO A 5 -8.09 -2.30 -15.35
CA PRO A 5 -8.61 -1.41 -14.31
C PRO A 5 -9.10 -2.20 -13.08
N LEU A 6 -8.98 -1.59 -11.91
CA LEU A 6 -9.49 -2.15 -10.66
C LEU A 6 -11.02 -2.22 -10.71
N LEU A 7 -11.61 -3.28 -10.17
CA LEU A 7 -13.06 -3.44 -10.14
C LEU A 7 -13.77 -2.29 -9.40
N ILE A 8 -13.28 -1.96 -8.20
CA ILE A 8 -13.70 -0.78 -7.43
C ILE A 8 -12.43 -0.05 -7.00
N PRO A 9 -12.04 1.03 -7.68
CA PRO A 9 -10.93 1.86 -7.24
C PRO A 9 -11.30 2.64 -5.97
N ALA A 10 -10.43 2.64 -4.97
CA ALA A 10 -10.59 3.42 -3.76
C ALA A 10 -10.39 4.93 -4.00
N GLU A 11 -10.75 5.72 -2.99
CA GLU A 11 -10.53 7.17 -2.96
C GLU A 11 -9.83 7.58 -1.66
N CYS A 12 -8.89 8.53 -1.75
CA CYS A 12 -8.28 9.13 -0.58
C CYS A 12 -7.71 10.53 -0.88
N ASP A 13 -8.37 11.56 -0.35
CA ASP A 13 -8.01 12.96 -0.62
C ASP A 13 -6.81 13.48 0.18
N VAL A 14 -6.63 13.00 1.41
CA VAL A 14 -5.51 13.41 2.28
C VAL A 14 -4.73 12.18 2.70
N TRP A 15 -3.51 12.08 2.19
CA TRP A 15 -2.59 10.98 2.49
C TRP A 15 -1.15 11.48 2.60
N ALA A 16 -0.30 10.68 3.23
CA ALA A 16 1.11 11.02 3.45
C ALA A 16 2.04 9.83 3.18
N VAL A 17 3.31 10.14 2.94
CA VAL A 17 4.37 9.16 2.75
C VAL A 17 5.47 9.36 3.79
N TYR A 18 5.76 8.33 4.56
CA TYR A 18 6.81 8.35 5.57
C TYR A 18 7.82 7.26 5.32
N ALA A 19 9.08 7.52 5.64
CA ALA A 19 10.11 6.49 5.65
C ALA A 19 10.88 6.51 6.96
N LEU A 20 10.98 5.37 7.64
CA LEU A 20 11.82 5.20 8.83
C LEU A 20 13.09 4.45 8.44
N VAL A 21 14.19 5.21 8.34
CA VAL A 21 15.49 4.73 7.86
C VAL A 21 16.60 5.17 8.82
N PRO A 22 17.31 4.21 9.44
CA PRO A 22 18.47 4.52 10.28
C PRO A 22 19.53 5.33 9.53
N SER A 23 20.25 6.21 10.23
CA SER A 23 21.23 7.12 9.60
C SER A 23 22.26 6.41 8.72
N HIS A 24 22.67 5.19 9.07
CA HIS A 24 23.67 4.43 8.31
C HIS A 24 23.13 3.86 6.98
N GLU A 25 21.80 3.78 6.80
CA GLU A 25 21.16 3.33 5.55
C GLU A 25 20.77 4.49 4.63
N LYS A 26 20.86 5.75 5.10
CA LYS A 26 20.48 6.95 4.31
C LYS A 26 21.27 7.12 3.02
N ALA A 27 22.49 6.59 2.94
CA ALA A 27 23.28 6.61 1.71
C ALA A 27 22.63 5.79 0.57
N ARG A 28 21.81 4.79 0.91
CA ARG A 28 21.10 3.93 -0.06
C ARG A 28 19.67 4.41 -0.31
N PHE A 29 19.07 5.10 0.65
CA PHE A 29 17.69 5.58 0.59
C PHE A 29 17.60 6.98 1.20
N ASP A 30 17.57 7.98 0.34
CA ASP A 30 17.48 9.40 0.69
C ASP A 30 16.08 9.97 0.36
N GLU A 31 15.87 11.26 0.63
CA GLU A 31 14.61 11.94 0.33
C GLU A 31 14.24 11.89 -1.16
N ARG A 32 15.23 11.93 -2.05
CA ARG A 32 15.01 11.86 -3.49
C ARG A 32 14.48 10.49 -3.90
N VAL A 33 15.06 9.41 -3.36
CA VAL A 33 14.56 8.04 -3.58
C VAL A 33 13.14 7.89 -3.02
N LEU A 34 12.87 8.43 -1.83
CA LEU A 34 11.52 8.40 -1.25
C LEU A 34 10.48 9.13 -2.13
N ARG A 35 10.81 10.32 -2.63
CA ARG A 35 9.95 11.07 -3.56
C ARG A 35 9.70 10.30 -4.85
N ASN A 36 10.74 9.73 -5.45
CA ASN A 36 10.60 8.91 -6.66
C ASN A 36 9.69 7.69 -6.42
N PHE A 37 9.77 7.07 -5.23
CA PHE A 37 8.89 5.98 -4.86
C PHE A 37 7.43 6.45 -4.71
N ALA A 38 7.20 7.56 -4.02
CA ALA A 38 5.89 8.17 -3.84
C ALA A 38 5.24 8.53 -5.19
N GLU A 39 6.01 9.14 -6.10
CA GLU A 39 5.56 9.48 -7.46
C GLU A 39 5.24 8.24 -8.29
N ALA A 40 6.04 7.18 -8.18
CA ALA A 40 5.77 5.91 -8.86
C ALA A 40 4.47 5.29 -8.36
N PHE A 41 4.25 5.27 -7.05
CA PHE A 41 3.00 4.80 -6.44
C PHE A 41 1.80 5.65 -6.88
N HIS A 42 1.90 6.98 -6.78
CA HIS A 42 0.83 7.89 -7.17
C HIS A 42 0.46 7.70 -8.63
N ARG A 43 1.44 7.68 -9.54
CA ARG A 43 1.20 7.48 -10.97
C ARG A 43 0.52 6.14 -11.26
N GLU A 44 0.97 5.06 -10.64
CA GLU A 44 0.36 3.74 -10.84
C GLU A 44 -1.06 3.70 -10.26
N ALA A 45 -1.30 4.31 -9.10
CA ALA A 45 -2.62 4.44 -8.49
C ALA A 45 -3.60 5.15 -9.42
N THR A 46 -3.22 6.31 -9.95
CA THR A 46 -4.04 7.09 -10.89
C THR A 46 -4.27 6.34 -12.20
N ASN A 47 -3.25 5.65 -12.72
CA ASN A 47 -3.37 4.85 -13.94
C ASN A 47 -4.37 3.70 -13.77
N ARG A 48 -4.52 3.17 -12.55
CA ARG A 48 -5.47 2.12 -12.21
C ARG A 48 -6.83 2.63 -11.73
N GLY A 49 -7.04 3.94 -11.77
CA GLY A 49 -8.31 4.59 -11.45
C GLY A 49 -8.53 4.92 -9.97
N ILE A 50 -7.56 4.66 -9.09
CA ILE A 50 -7.66 5.08 -7.68
C ILE A 50 -7.61 6.61 -7.65
N ARG A 51 -8.58 7.23 -6.99
CA ARG A 51 -8.66 8.69 -6.87
C ARG A 51 -7.91 9.14 -5.62
N ILE A 52 -6.64 9.47 -5.79
CA ILE A 52 -5.81 10.07 -4.75
C ILE A 52 -5.23 11.39 -5.22
N SER A 53 -5.07 12.32 -4.30
CA SER A 53 -4.41 13.61 -4.54
C SER A 53 -2.88 13.46 -4.54
N ASN A 54 -2.14 14.56 -4.68
CA ASN A 54 -0.72 14.56 -4.32
C ASN A 54 -0.56 14.33 -2.81
N PRO A 55 0.50 13.61 -2.36
CA PRO A 55 0.70 13.38 -0.94
C PRO A 55 0.88 14.71 -0.20
N ALA A 56 0.13 14.90 0.89
CA ALA A 56 0.17 16.11 1.71
C ALA A 56 1.53 16.31 2.40
N GLU A 57 2.23 15.20 2.71
CA GLU A 57 3.56 15.23 3.30
C GLU A 57 4.38 14.03 2.79
N ILE A 58 5.67 14.25 2.55
CA ILE A 58 6.67 13.21 2.29
C ILE A 58 7.86 13.46 3.22
N MET A 59 8.14 12.56 4.17
CA MET A 59 9.21 12.74 5.16
C MET A 59 10.08 11.50 5.35
N LEU A 60 11.40 11.71 5.37
CA LEU A 60 12.41 10.71 5.73
C LEU A 60 12.82 10.93 7.20
N LEU A 61 12.58 9.93 8.03
CA LEU A 61 12.73 9.94 9.48
C LEU A 61 13.79 8.92 9.90
N SER A 62 14.41 9.16 11.05
CA SER A 62 15.43 8.25 11.60
C SER A 62 15.02 7.62 12.92
N MET A 63 14.01 8.17 13.60
CA MET A 63 13.55 7.70 14.88
C MET A 63 12.07 7.34 14.81
N GLU A 64 11.71 6.24 15.49
CA GLU A 64 10.33 5.76 15.60
C GLU A 64 9.40 6.79 16.25
N LYS A 65 9.90 7.52 17.27
CA LYS A 65 9.16 8.61 17.92
C LYS A 65 8.74 9.70 16.93
N ASP A 66 9.61 10.03 15.97
CA ASP A 66 9.30 11.05 14.96
C ASP A 66 8.20 10.54 14.01
N LEU A 67 8.19 9.24 13.70
CA LEU A 67 7.14 8.62 12.88
C LEU A 67 5.79 8.68 13.60
N GLU A 68 5.76 8.36 14.90
CA GLU A 68 4.57 8.48 15.72
C GLU A 68 4.01 9.91 15.73
N GLU A 69 4.88 10.90 15.97
CA GLU A 69 4.51 12.31 16.00
C GLU A 69 3.94 12.78 14.65
N ARG A 70 4.58 12.37 13.54
CA ARG A 70 4.11 12.69 12.18
C ARG A 70 2.77 12.05 11.87
N MET A 71 2.57 10.78 12.22
CA MET A 71 1.29 10.10 12.04
C MET A 71 0.17 10.77 12.86
N LYS A 72 0.43 11.13 14.12
CA LYS A 72 -0.54 11.89 14.95
C LYS A 72 -0.89 13.22 14.31
N ASN A 73 0.12 13.97 13.87
CA ASN A 73 -0.09 15.25 13.20
C ASN A 73 -0.89 15.09 11.90
N ALA A 74 -0.59 14.07 11.09
CA ALA A 74 -1.34 13.78 9.87
C ALA A 74 -2.81 13.45 10.19
N ALA A 75 -3.06 12.62 11.20
CA ALA A 75 -4.41 12.28 11.65
C ALA A 75 -5.20 13.53 12.06
N HIS A 76 -4.57 14.45 12.80
CA HIS A 76 -5.18 15.74 13.18
C HIS A 76 -5.58 16.59 11.97
N HIS A 77 -4.89 16.44 10.84
CA HIS A 77 -5.18 17.11 9.57
C HIS A 77 -6.05 16.26 8.63
N ASN A 78 -6.83 15.32 9.17
CA ASN A 78 -7.73 14.44 8.43
C ASN A 78 -7.04 13.53 7.40
N CYS A 79 -5.74 13.25 7.54
CA CYS A 79 -5.07 12.24 6.74
C CYS A 79 -5.70 10.86 7.02
N LYS A 80 -6.13 10.16 5.98
CA LYS A 80 -6.78 8.84 6.10
C LYS A 80 -5.92 7.68 5.62
N PHE A 81 -4.81 7.97 4.94
CA PHE A 81 -3.89 6.95 4.45
C PHE A 81 -2.42 7.35 4.63
N CYS A 82 -1.61 6.44 5.16
CA CYS A 82 -0.15 6.56 5.18
C CYS A 82 0.51 5.41 4.43
N LEU A 83 1.33 5.74 3.44
CA LEU A 83 2.29 4.82 2.83
C LEU A 83 3.61 4.91 3.60
N ILE A 84 4.00 3.83 4.28
CA ILE A 84 5.14 3.84 5.19
C ILE A 84 6.23 2.92 4.63
N VAL A 85 7.46 3.43 4.52
CA VAL A 85 8.64 2.65 4.15
C VAL A 85 9.49 2.41 5.39
N THR A 86 9.75 1.16 5.74
CA THR A 86 10.52 0.80 6.92
C THR A 86 11.79 0.05 6.52
N ALA A 87 12.95 0.47 7.04
CA ALA A 87 14.20 -0.25 6.84
C ALA A 87 14.07 -1.74 7.22
N ASP A 88 14.69 -2.62 6.45
CA ASP A 88 14.59 -4.07 6.67
C ASP A 88 15.16 -4.51 8.03
N SER A 89 16.15 -3.76 8.53
CA SER A 89 16.77 -3.92 9.85
C SER A 89 15.82 -3.64 11.02
N ILE A 90 14.74 -2.89 10.78
CA ILE A 90 13.73 -2.54 11.79
C ILE A 90 12.61 -3.59 11.76
N THR A 91 12.49 -4.36 12.85
CA THR A 91 11.58 -5.51 12.95
C THR A 91 10.40 -5.26 13.90
N THR A 92 10.51 -4.33 14.84
CA THR A 92 9.52 -4.07 15.89
C THR A 92 8.47 -3.04 15.50
N THR A 93 8.86 -2.01 14.74
CA THR A 93 7.99 -0.87 14.41
C THR A 93 6.71 -1.24 13.66
N HIS A 94 6.71 -2.35 12.91
CA HIS A 94 5.49 -2.84 12.24
C HIS A 94 4.31 -3.05 13.22
N LYS A 95 4.58 -3.55 14.43
CA LYS A 95 3.53 -3.75 15.45
C LYS A 95 2.99 -2.42 15.96
N LEU A 96 3.85 -1.41 16.08
CA LEU A 96 3.48 -0.07 16.53
C LEU A 96 2.70 0.68 15.46
N ILE A 97 3.09 0.58 14.19
CA ILE A 97 2.31 1.11 13.06
C ILE A 97 0.89 0.52 13.09
N LYS A 98 0.73 -0.77 13.42
CA LYS A 98 -0.59 -1.41 13.56
C LYS A 98 -1.37 -0.96 14.79
N LEU A 99 -0.70 -0.61 15.88
CA LEU A 99 -1.34 0.02 17.02
C LEU A 99 -1.85 1.41 16.64
N TRP A 100 -1.00 2.25 16.03
CA TRP A 100 -1.36 3.60 15.62
C TRP A 100 -2.42 3.64 14.52
N GLU A 101 -2.42 2.68 13.59
CA GLU A 101 -3.47 2.49 12.58
C GLU A 101 -4.86 2.47 13.23
N ARG A 102 -4.98 1.73 14.34
CA ARG A 102 -6.22 1.63 15.12
C ARG A 102 -6.48 2.88 15.96
N GLU A 103 -5.48 3.42 16.64
CA GLU A 103 -5.65 4.57 17.55
C GLU A 103 -5.97 5.86 16.81
N LEU A 104 -5.42 6.04 15.60
CA LEU A 104 -5.56 7.25 14.81
C LEU A 104 -6.67 7.16 13.75
N GLU A 105 -7.33 6.00 13.64
CA GLU A 105 -8.36 5.71 12.63
C GLU A 105 -7.87 6.01 11.21
N MET A 106 -6.65 5.56 10.92
CA MET A 106 -5.98 5.73 9.63
C MET A 106 -5.73 4.39 8.99
N VAL A 107 -5.66 4.35 7.66
CA VAL A 107 -5.18 3.18 6.93
C VAL A 107 -3.67 3.28 6.75
N THR A 108 -2.92 2.19 6.95
CA THR A 108 -1.49 2.16 6.64
C THR A 108 -1.12 1.08 5.65
N GLN A 109 -0.16 1.39 4.78
CA GLN A 109 0.54 0.40 3.96
C GLN A 109 2.04 0.45 4.26
N ASP A 110 2.51 -0.48 5.09
CA ASP A 110 3.93 -0.65 5.38
C ASP A 110 4.64 -1.44 4.26
N VAL A 111 5.81 -0.95 3.86
CA VAL A 111 6.65 -1.43 2.76
C VAL A 111 8.09 -1.53 3.24
N LYS A 112 8.71 -2.69 3.04
CA LYS A 112 10.14 -2.83 3.33
C LYS A 112 10.99 -1.98 2.38
N LEU A 113 12.02 -1.32 2.92
CA LEU A 113 12.93 -0.46 2.17
C LEU A 113 13.52 -1.16 0.95
N SER A 114 13.89 -2.43 1.08
CA SER A 114 14.35 -3.27 -0.03
C SER A 114 13.36 -3.36 -1.20
N ASN A 115 12.05 -3.36 -0.93
CA ASN A 115 11.01 -3.36 -1.96
C ASN A 115 10.82 -1.98 -2.58
N ALA A 116 10.89 -0.90 -1.79
CA ALA A 116 10.86 0.45 -2.34
C ALA A 116 12.06 0.71 -3.28
N LEU A 117 13.26 0.26 -2.91
CA LEU A 117 14.45 0.32 -3.77
C LEU A 117 14.27 -0.47 -5.07
N LYS A 118 13.69 -1.67 -5.03
CA LYS A 118 13.38 -2.46 -6.23
C LYS A 118 12.41 -1.74 -7.17
N VAL A 119 11.45 -1.00 -6.63
CA VAL A 119 10.53 -0.19 -7.45
C VAL A 119 11.28 0.95 -8.13
N VAL A 120 12.09 1.71 -7.38
CA VAL A 120 12.77 2.92 -7.91
C VAL A 120 13.94 2.57 -8.83
N ASN A 121 14.82 1.66 -8.40
CA ASN A 121 16.09 1.40 -9.09
C ASN A 121 15.98 0.30 -10.15
N GLU A 122 15.20 -0.75 -9.89
CA GLU A 122 15.06 -1.91 -10.79
C GLU A 122 13.77 -1.86 -11.62
N ARG A 123 12.90 -0.85 -11.41
CA ARG A 123 11.59 -0.72 -12.07
C ARG A 123 10.75 -1.98 -11.95
N ARG A 124 10.76 -2.64 -10.78
CA ARG A 124 10.01 -3.88 -10.54
C ARG A 124 8.51 -3.61 -10.45
N VAL A 125 7.87 -3.54 -11.63
CA VAL A 125 6.44 -3.25 -11.80
C VAL A 125 5.57 -4.14 -10.92
N VAL A 126 5.81 -5.45 -10.91
CA VAL A 126 5.05 -6.42 -10.09
C VAL A 126 5.12 -6.11 -8.59
N THR A 127 6.26 -5.61 -8.10
CA THR A 127 6.40 -5.22 -6.68
C THR A 127 5.51 -4.01 -6.37
N LEU A 128 5.51 -3.01 -7.25
CA LEU A 128 4.68 -1.82 -7.11
C LEU A 128 3.19 -2.18 -7.18
N GLU A 129 2.81 -3.03 -8.14
CA GLU A 129 1.44 -3.51 -8.30
C GLU A 129 0.96 -4.22 -7.03
N ASN A 130 1.78 -5.11 -6.46
CA ASN A 130 1.42 -5.80 -5.21
C ASN A 130 1.23 -4.85 -4.03
N ILE A 131 2.02 -3.78 -3.95
CA ILE A 131 1.86 -2.74 -2.93
C ILE A 131 0.55 -1.98 -3.16
N LEU A 132 0.27 -1.60 -4.41
CA LEU A 132 -0.93 -0.87 -4.79
C LEU A 132 -2.21 -1.66 -4.56
N LEU A 133 -2.25 -2.93 -4.96
CA LEU A 133 -3.41 -3.81 -4.79
C LEU A 133 -3.76 -4.00 -3.30
N LYS A 134 -2.75 -4.03 -2.42
CA LYS A 134 -2.95 -4.06 -0.97
C LYS A 134 -3.47 -2.72 -0.46
N ALA A 135 -2.92 -1.61 -0.93
CA ALA A 135 -3.39 -0.29 -0.56
C ALA A 135 -4.85 -0.07 -0.97
N ASN A 136 -5.22 -0.44 -2.20
CA ASN A 136 -6.58 -0.32 -2.71
C ASN A 136 -7.60 -1.05 -1.81
N LEU A 137 -7.35 -2.33 -1.49
CA LEU A 137 -8.20 -3.11 -0.60
C LEU A 137 -8.33 -2.47 0.79
N LYS A 138 -7.21 -1.98 1.35
CA LYS A 138 -7.21 -1.37 2.67
C LYS A 138 -7.94 -0.02 2.71
N MET A 139 -7.94 0.73 1.62
CA MET A 139 -8.71 1.96 1.45
C MET A 139 -10.18 1.69 1.07
N GLY A 140 -10.64 0.43 1.09
CA GLY A 140 -12.03 0.05 0.84
C GLY A 140 -12.36 -0.25 -0.63
N GLY A 141 -11.37 -0.26 -1.52
CA GLY A 141 -11.54 -0.69 -2.91
C GLY A 141 -11.59 -2.21 -3.08
N LEU A 142 -11.84 -2.65 -4.30
CA LEU A 142 -11.88 -4.06 -4.72
C LEU A 142 -11.07 -4.24 -6.00
N ASN A 143 -10.19 -5.23 -6.03
CA ASN A 143 -9.25 -5.39 -7.15
C ASN A 143 -9.85 -6.16 -8.33
N TYR A 144 -10.57 -7.24 -8.05
CA TYR A 144 -11.16 -8.14 -9.05
C TYR A 144 -12.39 -8.86 -8.48
N GLU A 145 -13.26 -9.33 -9.35
CA GLU A 145 -14.39 -10.21 -9.04
C GLU A 145 -13.92 -11.66 -9.22
N MET A 146 -14.35 -12.57 -8.35
CA MET A 146 -14.13 -14.00 -8.57
C MET A 146 -15.32 -14.53 -9.37
N ASP A 147 -15.06 -14.99 -10.59
CA ASP A 147 -16.05 -15.76 -11.33
C ASP A 147 -16.11 -17.18 -10.75
N LEU A 148 -17.30 -17.56 -10.28
CA LEU A 148 -17.57 -18.87 -9.66
C LEU A 148 -17.92 -19.95 -10.70
N GLU A 149 -17.96 -19.62 -11.99
CA GLU A 149 -18.18 -20.57 -13.09
C GLU A 149 -17.05 -21.63 -13.15
N GLY A 150 -17.24 -22.72 -12.39
CA GLY A 150 -16.33 -23.87 -12.34
C GLY A 150 -16.14 -24.50 -10.97
N ILE A 151 -16.61 -23.87 -9.89
CA ILE A 151 -16.47 -24.38 -8.51
C ILE A 151 -17.72 -25.19 -8.07
N LEU A 152 -18.87 -24.92 -8.68
CA LEU A 152 -20.05 -25.76 -8.46
C LEU A 152 -19.91 -27.06 -9.27
N PRO A 153 -19.97 -28.24 -8.62
CA PRO A 153 -20.11 -29.49 -9.35
C PRO A 153 -21.32 -29.36 -10.27
N ARG A 154 -21.15 -29.71 -11.55
CA ARG A 154 -22.31 -29.96 -12.41
C ARG A 154 -23.07 -31.10 -11.77
N ASP A 155 -24.32 -30.84 -11.41
CA ASP A 155 -25.21 -31.84 -10.82
C ASP A 155 -25.57 -32.85 -11.93
N ASP A 156 -24.62 -33.71 -12.29
CA ASP A 156 -24.79 -34.80 -13.23
C ASP A 156 -25.46 -36.01 -12.53
N THR A 157 -26.47 -35.77 -11.70
CA THR A 157 -27.44 -36.80 -11.36
C THR A 157 -28.50 -36.84 -12.45
N LYS A 158 -28.16 -37.46 -13.58
CA LYS A 158 -29.19 -38.09 -14.41
C LYS A 158 -29.83 -39.18 -13.57
N SER A 159 -31.07 -38.94 -13.17
CA SER A 159 -31.99 -39.92 -12.63
C SER A 159 -31.97 -41.19 -13.50
N VAL A 160 -31.32 -42.24 -13.00
CA VAL A 160 -31.56 -43.60 -13.48
C VAL A 160 -32.88 -44.02 -12.84
N LEU A 161 -33.96 -43.98 -13.62
CA LEU A 161 -35.21 -44.66 -13.28
C LEU A 161 -35.38 -45.88 -14.18
N PRO A 162 -36.02 -46.94 -13.66
CA PRO A 162 -35.77 -48.32 -14.04
C PRO A 162 -36.71 -48.78 -15.15
N TRP A 163 -36.25 -49.68 -16.02
CA TRP A 163 -36.96 -50.88 -16.52
C TRP A 163 -35.93 -51.89 -17.03
#